data_AF-A0A377DQI8-F1
#
_entry.id   AF-A0A377DQI8-F1
#
_cell.length_a   1.000
_cell.length_b   1.000
_cell.length_c   1.000
_cell.angle_alpha   90.00
_cell.angle_beta   90.00
_cell.angle_gamma   90.00
#
_symmetry.space_group_name_H-M   'P 1'
#
loop_
_entity.id
_entity.type
_entity.pdbx_description
1 polymer ?
#
loop_
_entity_poly.entity_id
_entity_poly.type
_entity_poly.pdbx_seq_one_letter_code
_entity_poly.pdbx_strand_id
1 'polypeptide(L)'
;MHINKCPVLAQANTLRPEDADRLGINRQHCLDNLRILRENPQVREKVVAIFAEAEPFTPSDNVDAQLYNGFFSDADRAAMKIVLETEPRNLPALDITFVDKRIEKLLFNYRARNFPGTLDYAEQQRWLEHRRQVFTPEFLQGYADELQMLAQQYADDKEKVALLKALWQYAEEIV
;
A
#
# COMPACT_ATOMS: atom_id res chain seq x y z
N MET A 1 5.95 10.90 14.90
CA MET A 1 4.70 11.64 14.61
C MET A 1 4.73 12.11 13.17
N HIS A 2 3.74 11.73 12.35
CA HIS A 2 3.67 12.15 10.94
C HIS A 2 2.72 13.34 10.80
N ILE A 3 3.24 14.54 10.54
CA ILE A 3 2.46 15.78 10.47
C ILE A 3 1.44 15.79 9.31
N ASN A 4 1.72 15.03 8.25
CA ASN A 4 0.86 14.89 7.07
C ASN A 4 -0.22 13.81 7.22
N LYS A 5 -0.35 13.17 8.39
CA LYS A 5 -1.36 12.14 8.67
C LYS A 5 -2.37 12.60 9.74
N CYS A 6 -2.78 13.87 9.66
CA CYS A 6 -3.77 14.50 10.53
C CYS A 6 -3.65 14.15 12.03
N PRO A 7 -2.46 14.29 12.66
CA PRO A 7 -2.30 13.94 14.06
C PRO A 7 -3.09 14.90 14.96
N VAL A 8 -3.82 14.35 15.93
CA VAL A 8 -4.51 15.17 16.96
C VAL A 8 -3.46 15.72 17.91
N LEU A 9 -3.25 17.04 17.85
CA LEU A 9 -2.31 17.76 18.69
C LEU A 9 -3.01 18.97 19.30
N ALA A 10 -2.81 19.14 20.60
CA ALA A 10 -3.27 20.30 21.33
C ALA A 10 -2.22 20.70 22.36
N GLN A 11 -2.33 21.93 22.84
CA GLN A 11 -1.50 22.43 23.93
C GLN A 11 -1.83 21.67 25.23
N ALA A 12 -0.85 21.53 26.12
CA ALA A 12 -0.98 20.65 27.29
C ALA A 12 -2.16 21.02 28.23
N ASN A 13 -2.55 22.29 28.25
CA ASN A 13 -3.70 22.81 28.99
C ASN A 13 -5.06 22.34 28.45
N THR A 14 -5.10 21.80 27.23
CA THR A 14 -6.33 21.24 26.65
C THR A 14 -6.73 19.96 27.38
N LEU A 15 -5.77 19.23 27.95
CA LEU A 15 -6.02 18.15 28.90
C LEU A 15 -6.12 18.74 30.31
N ARG A 16 -7.36 18.90 30.79
CA ARG A 16 -7.64 19.43 32.13
C ARG A 16 -7.37 18.37 33.21
N PRO A 17 -7.13 18.77 34.48
CA PRO A 17 -6.88 17.82 35.57
C PRO A 17 -7.99 16.76 35.72
N GLU A 18 -9.24 17.17 35.63
CA GLU A 18 -10.39 16.26 35.72
C GLU A 18 -10.43 15.23 34.56
N ASP A 19 -9.97 15.62 33.37
CA ASP A 19 -9.85 14.72 32.23
C ASP A 19 -8.65 13.79 32.37
N ALA A 20 -7.56 14.26 32.96
CA ALA A 20 -6.40 13.44 33.26
C ALA A 20 -6.74 12.35 34.29
N ASP A 21 -7.46 12.70 35.36
CA ASP A 21 -7.91 11.75 36.38
C ASP A 21 -8.89 10.73 35.78
N ARG A 22 -9.84 11.19 34.96
CA ARG A 22 -10.79 10.31 34.25
C ARG A 22 -10.10 9.32 33.31
N LEU A 23 -9.01 9.72 32.67
CA LEU A 23 -8.22 8.89 31.74
C LEU A 23 -7.11 8.09 32.45
N GLY A 24 -6.91 8.25 33.76
CA GLY A 24 -5.84 7.59 34.51
C GLY A 24 -4.44 8.10 34.19
N ILE A 25 -4.31 9.34 33.72
CA ILE A 25 -3.03 9.95 33.34
C ILE A 25 -2.41 10.66 34.54
N ASN A 26 -1.27 10.17 35.03
CA ASN A 26 -0.52 10.82 36.11
C ASN A 26 0.23 12.06 35.60
N ARG A 27 -0.38 13.23 35.79
CA ARG A 27 0.18 14.51 35.34
C ARG A 27 1.51 14.87 36.01
N GLN A 28 1.69 14.53 37.29
CA GLN A 28 2.94 14.83 38.00
C GLN A 28 4.11 14.03 37.42
N HIS A 29 3.90 12.74 37.15
CA HIS A 29 4.92 11.90 36.52
C HIS A 29 5.32 12.42 35.12
N CYS A 30 4.36 12.90 34.32
CA CYS A 30 4.66 13.53 33.03
C CYS A 30 5.53 14.80 33.17
N LEU A 31 5.25 15.63 34.18
CA LEU A 31 6.02 16.85 34.45
C LEU A 31 7.43 16.54 34.95
N ASP A 32 7.60 15.53 35.78
CA ASP A 32 8.90 15.09 36.28
C ASP A 32 9.77 14.56 35.13
N ASN A 33 9.21 13.71 34.26
CA ASN A 33 9.90 13.24 33.06
C ASN A 33 10.26 14.39 32.10
N LEU A 34 9.38 15.39 31.95
CA LEU A 34 9.66 16.57 31.12
C LEU A 34 10.86 17.36 31.64
N ARG A 35 11.02 17.50 32.97
CA ARG A 35 12.19 18.17 33.56
C ARG A 35 13.46 17.38 33.27
N ILE A 36 13.45 16.07 33.52
CA ILE A 36 14.58 15.19 33.24
C ILE A 36 15.00 15.28 31.76
N LEU A 37 14.04 15.24 30.83
CA LEU A 37 14.33 15.35 29.39
C LEU A 37 14.90 16.73 28.98
N ARG A 38 14.50 17.81 29.65
CA ARG A 38 15.06 19.16 29.41
C ARG A 38 16.48 19.29 29.94
N GLU A 39 16.79 18.64 31.06
CA GLU A 39 18.13 18.66 31.68
C GLU A 39 19.12 17.71 30.97
N ASN A 40 18.63 16.77 30.16
CA ASN A 40 19.44 15.73 29.51
C ASN A 40 19.34 15.79 27.97
N PRO A 41 19.90 16.82 27.30
CA PRO A 41 19.81 17.00 25.85
C PRO A 41 20.42 15.83 25.04
N GLN A 42 21.37 15.09 25.62
CA GLN A 42 22.00 13.91 25.01
C GLN A 42 20.99 12.79 24.67
N VAL A 43 19.81 12.79 25.30
CA VAL A 43 18.73 11.85 24.95
C VAL A 43 18.25 12.09 23.51
N ARG A 44 18.20 13.36 23.06
CA ARG A 44 17.78 13.70 21.69
C ARG A 44 18.72 13.09 20.66
N GLU A 45 20.03 13.21 20.86
CA GLU A 45 21.04 12.70 19.93
C GLU A 45 20.92 11.19 19.76
N LYS A 46 20.74 10.46 20.88
CA LYS A 46 20.52 9.01 20.84
C LYS A 46 19.26 8.63 20.08
N VAL A 47 18.16 9.33 20.31
CA VAL A 47 16.89 9.05 19.61
C VAL A 47 17.01 9.34 18.12
N VAL A 48 17.65 10.45 17.71
CA VAL A 48 17.89 10.75 16.30
C VAL A 48 18.73 9.67 15.63
N ALA A 49 19.76 9.17 16.31
CA ALA A 49 20.61 8.10 15.79
C ALA A 49 19.83 6.81 15.52
N ILE A 50 18.87 6.44 16.37
CA ILE A 50 18.02 5.25 16.19
C ILE A 50 17.24 5.30 14.86
N PHE A 51 16.74 6.48 14.48
CA PHE A 51 15.94 6.64 13.25
C PHE A 51 16.78 6.99 12.01
N ALA A 52 18.10 7.07 12.13
CA ALA A 52 19.00 7.32 11.02
C ALA A 52 19.45 6.03 10.30
N GLU A 53 19.15 4.86 10.87
CA GLU A 53 19.48 3.57 10.28
C GLU A 53 18.69 3.35 8.97
N ALA A 54 19.34 2.68 8.01
CA ALA A 54 18.70 2.33 6.75
C ALA A 54 17.55 1.33 6.98
N GLU A 55 16.54 1.37 6.11
CA GLU A 55 15.41 0.45 6.23
C GLU A 55 15.88 -1.02 6.21
N PRO A 56 15.43 -1.85 7.16
CA PRO A 56 15.87 -3.23 7.28
C PRO A 56 15.23 -4.15 6.23
N PHE A 57 14.33 -3.64 5.40
CA PHE A 57 13.52 -4.42 4.49
C PHE A 57 14.01 -4.27 3.05
N THR A 58 14.12 -5.39 2.34
CA THR A 58 14.37 -5.38 0.91
C THR A 58 13.14 -4.86 0.18
N PRO A 59 13.26 -3.83 -0.69
CA PRO A 59 12.14 -3.35 -1.49
C PRO A 59 11.53 -4.46 -2.36
N SER A 60 10.20 -4.47 -2.48
CA SER A 60 9.51 -5.42 -3.35
C SER A 60 9.75 -5.10 -4.83
N ASP A 61 9.92 -6.12 -5.66
CA ASP A 61 9.98 -5.99 -7.12
C ASP A 61 8.61 -5.74 -7.77
N ASN A 62 7.51 -5.94 -7.03
CA ASN A 62 6.16 -5.66 -7.50
C ASN A 62 5.96 -4.14 -7.62
N VAL A 63 5.79 -3.64 -8.85
CA VAL A 63 5.61 -2.21 -9.14
C VAL A 63 4.43 -1.60 -8.38
N ASP A 64 3.37 -2.38 -8.10
CA ASP A 64 2.20 -1.90 -7.35
C ASP A 64 2.56 -1.53 -5.88
N ALA A 65 3.64 -2.09 -5.33
CA ALA A 65 4.12 -1.82 -3.99
C ALA A 65 5.17 -0.68 -3.92
N GLN A 66 5.55 -0.09 -5.06
CA GLN A 66 6.67 0.85 -5.16
C GLN A 66 6.25 2.33 -5.11
N LEU A 67 5.05 2.64 -4.62
CA LEU A 67 4.55 4.03 -4.52
C LEU A 67 5.51 4.93 -3.73
N TYR A 68 6.08 4.40 -2.65
CA TYR A 68 6.96 5.16 -1.75
C TYR A 68 8.45 5.11 -2.12
N ASN A 69 8.81 4.52 -3.27
CA ASN A 69 10.21 4.46 -3.76
C ASN A 69 10.74 5.81 -4.30
N GLY A 70 10.11 6.92 -3.92
CA GLY A 70 10.47 8.26 -4.36
C GLY A 70 9.38 8.94 -5.17
N PHE A 71 9.46 10.28 -5.21
CA PHE A 71 8.57 11.11 -6.00
C PHE A 71 8.98 11.13 -7.47
N PHE A 72 8.00 11.24 -8.36
CA PHE A 72 8.25 11.41 -9.79
C PHE A 72 8.75 12.82 -10.12
N SER A 73 9.65 12.90 -11.12
CA SER A 73 10.16 14.16 -11.65
C SER A 73 9.04 14.97 -12.33
N ASP A 74 9.23 16.29 -12.47
CA ASP A 74 8.28 17.16 -13.17
C ASP A 74 8.08 16.73 -14.64
N ALA A 75 9.17 16.27 -15.27
CA ALA A 75 9.14 15.72 -16.63
C ALA A 75 8.29 14.45 -16.70
N ASP A 76 8.48 13.50 -15.79
CA ASP A 76 7.67 12.27 -15.74
C ASP A 76 6.20 12.58 -15.43
N ARG A 77 5.91 13.56 -14.57
CA ARG A 77 4.52 13.97 -14.28
C ARG A 77 3.83 14.55 -15.52
N ALA A 78 4.53 15.38 -16.30
CA ALA A 78 4.02 15.89 -17.57
C ALA A 78 3.81 14.76 -18.58
N ALA A 79 4.76 13.83 -18.68
CA ALA A 79 4.67 12.66 -19.54
C ALA A 79 3.47 11.75 -19.18
N MET A 80 3.26 11.47 -17.90
CA MET A 80 2.08 10.71 -17.42
C MET A 80 0.76 11.44 -17.71
N LYS A 81 0.75 12.78 -17.70
CA LYS A 81 -0.43 13.55 -18.09
C LYS A 81 -0.77 13.35 -19.57
N ILE A 82 0.23 13.34 -20.45
CA ILE A 82 0.04 13.04 -21.88
C ILE A 82 -0.55 11.63 -22.06
N VAL A 83 -0.04 10.64 -21.31
CA VAL A 83 -0.58 9.28 -21.31
C VAL A 83 -2.07 9.27 -20.90
N LEU A 84 -2.45 10.01 -19.86
CA LEU A 84 -3.85 10.09 -19.41
C LEU A 84 -4.78 10.74 -20.45
N GLU A 85 -4.29 11.73 -21.20
CA GLU A 85 -5.05 12.44 -22.24
C GLU A 85 -5.07 11.69 -23.59
N THR A 86 -4.20 10.70 -23.77
CA THR A 86 -4.10 9.91 -24.99
C THR A 86 -5.11 8.76 -24.99
N GLU A 87 -5.84 8.58 -26.09
CA GLU A 87 -6.76 7.47 -26.23
C GLU A 87 -6.04 6.11 -26.13
N PRO A 88 -6.62 5.08 -25.45
CA PRO A 88 -5.96 3.79 -25.22
C PRO A 88 -5.39 3.11 -26.45
N ARG A 89 -6.06 3.24 -27.60
CA ARG A 89 -5.62 2.68 -28.90
C ARG A 89 -4.34 3.34 -29.45
N ASN A 90 -4.04 4.56 -29.03
CA ASN A 90 -2.87 5.32 -29.48
C ASN A 90 -1.70 5.22 -28.51
N LEU A 91 -1.91 4.70 -27.30
CA LEU A 91 -0.85 4.52 -26.29
C LEU A 91 0.34 3.68 -26.78
N PRO A 92 0.18 2.60 -27.56
CA PRO A 92 1.34 1.83 -28.06
C PRO A 92 2.19 2.62 -29.06
N ALA A 93 1.60 3.58 -29.76
CA ALA A 93 2.27 4.40 -30.78
C ALA A 93 2.91 5.67 -30.19
N LEU A 94 2.72 5.92 -28.91
CA LEU A 94 3.20 7.11 -28.22
C LEU A 94 4.67 6.94 -27.84
N ASP A 95 5.56 7.65 -28.54
CA ASP A 95 7.00 7.65 -28.27
C ASP A 95 7.33 8.65 -27.16
N ILE A 96 7.21 8.20 -25.90
CA ILE A 96 7.55 8.98 -24.71
C ILE A 96 8.67 8.28 -23.96
N THR A 97 9.70 9.06 -23.61
CA THR A 97 10.78 8.60 -22.74
C THR A 97 10.46 8.93 -21.29
N PHE A 98 10.50 7.92 -20.42
CA PHE A 98 10.36 8.08 -18.97
C PHE A 98 11.74 8.01 -18.30
N VAL A 99 11.95 8.83 -17.27
CA VAL A 99 13.16 8.76 -16.44
C VAL A 99 12.99 7.69 -15.36
N ASP A 100 11.79 7.62 -14.77
CA ASP A 100 11.49 6.65 -13.73
C ASP A 100 11.11 5.27 -14.31
N LYS A 101 11.91 4.26 -13.98
CA LYS A 101 11.76 2.87 -14.43
C LYS A 101 10.43 2.21 -14.03
N ARG A 102 9.73 2.76 -13.02
CA ARG A 102 8.41 2.25 -12.60
C ARG A 102 7.36 2.52 -13.66
N ILE A 103 7.48 3.60 -14.43
CA ILE A 103 6.39 4.09 -15.29
C ILE A 103 6.11 3.12 -16.44
N GLU A 104 7.14 2.52 -17.05
CA GLU A 104 6.94 1.51 -18.10
C GLU A 104 6.16 0.29 -17.60
N LYS A 105 6.50 -0.20 -16.40
CA LYS A 105 5.79 -1.32 -15.76
C LYS A 105 4.35 -0.93 -15.39
N LEU A 106 4.17 0.28 -14.83
CA LEU A 106 2.85 0.82 -14.51
C LEU A 106 1.96 0.96 -15.76
N LEU A 107 2.52 1.46 -16.86
CA LEU A 107 1.80 1.66 -18.13
C LEU A 107 1.36 0.34 -18.74
N PHE A 108 2.23 -0.67 -18.75
CA PHE A 108 1.87 -2.01 -19.21
C PHE A 108 0.73 -2.60 -18.37
N ASN A 109 0.85 -2.58 -17.04
CA ASN A 109 -0.20 -3.08 -16.14
C ASN A 109 -1.51 -2.28 -16.28
N TYR A 110 -1.43 -0.97 -16.45
CA TYR A 110 -2.58 -0.10 -16.68
C TYR A 110 -3.33 -0.49 -17.96
N ARG A 111 -2.62 -0.64 -19.08
CA ARG A 111 -3.23 -1.07 -20.36
C ARG A 111 -3.79 -2.48 -20.26
N ALA A 112 -3.06 -3.43 -19.68
CA ALA A 112 -3.49 -4.82 -19.60
C ALA A 112 -4.71 -5.03 -18.70
N ARG A 113 -4.82 -4.29 -17.59
CA ARG A 113 -5.95 -4.37 -16.66
C ARG A 113 -7.20 -3.64 -17.19
N ASN A 114 -7.04 -2.46 -17.79
CA ASN A 114 -8.17 -1.60 -18.15
C ASN A 114 -8.60 -1.72 -19.63
N PHE A 115 -7.65 -2.01 -20.52
CA PHE A 115 -7.85 -2.01 -21.98
C PHE A 115 -7.21 -3.25 -22.64
N PRO A 116 -7.55 -4.48 -22.22
CA PRO A 116 -6.90 -5.70 -22.71
C PRO A 116 -6.98 -5.88 -24.23
N GLY A 117 -8.04 -5.36 -24.86
CA GLY A 117 -8.19 -5.37 -26.33
C GLY A 117 -7.21 -4.48 -27.09
N THR A 118 -6.41 -3.67 -26.41
CA THR A 118 -5.34 -2.84 -27.01
C THR A 118 -3.97 -3.50 -26.97
N LEU A 119 -3.87 -4.70 -26.37
CA LEU A 119 -2.62 -5.45 -26.30
C LEU A 119 -2.37 -6.21 -27.59
N ASP A 120 -1.14 -6.15 -28.10
CA ASP A 120 -0.71 -7.05 -29.17
C ASP A 120 -0.52 -8.49 -28.67
N TYR A 121 -0.22 -9.43 -29.56
CA TYR A 121 -0.06 -10.83 -29.19
C TYR A 121 1.09 -11.07 -28.18
N ALA A 122 2.22 -10.38 -28.33
CA ALA A 122 3.36 -10.54 -27.42
C ALA A 122 3.02 -9.98 -26.03
N GLU A 123 2.32 -8.85 -25.97
CA GLU A 123 1.83 -8.24 -24.75
C GLU A 123 0.79 -9.12 -24.05
N GLN A 124 -0.12 -9.76 -24.80
CA GLN A 124 -1.07 -10.72 -24.26
C GLN A 124 -0.38 -11.94 -23.65
N GLN A 125 0.64 -12.50 -24.31
CA GLN A 125 1.43 -13.60 -23.76
C GLN A 125 2.19 -13.18 -22.49
N ARG A 126 2.78 -11.98 -22.49
CA ARG A 126 3.43 -11.40 -21.31
C ARG A 126 2.45 -11.23 -20.15
N TRP A 127 1.22 -10.79 -20.42
CA TRP A 127 0.18 -10.64 -19.39
C TRP A 127 -0.33 -11.99 -18.88
N LEU A 128 -0.46 -12.98 -19.75
CA LEU A 128 -0.81 -14.35 -19.36
C LEU A 128 0.25 -14.95 -18.43
N GLU A 129 1.54 -14.76 -18.76
CA GLU A 129 2.63 -15.19 -17.90
C GLU A 129 2.63 -14.47 -16.55
N HIS A 130 2.37 -13.15 -16.53
CA HIS A 130 2.18 -12.41 -15.29
C HIS A 130 1.05 -12.99 -14.43
N ARG A 131 -0.11 -13.32 -15.04
CA ARG A 131 -1.23 -13.96 -14.32
C ARG A 131 -0.85 -15.33 -13.75
N ARG A 132 -0.10 -16.15 -14.50
CA ARG A 132 0.38 -17.46 -14.02
C ARG A 132 1.32 -17.34 -12.82
N GLN A 133 2.14 -16.30 -12.79
CA GLN A 133 3.02 -16.02 -11.64
C GLN A 133 2.25 -15.56 -10.40
N VAL A 134 1.04 -15.00 -10.57
CA VAL A 134 0.14 -14.64 -9.46
C VAL A 134 -0.66 -15.85 -8.99
N PHE A 135 -1.30 -16.57 -9.93
CA PHE A 135 -2.12 -17.75 -9.65
C PHE A 135 -1.30 -19.04 -9.65
N THR A 136 -0.26 -19.09 -8.82
CA THR A 136 0.49 -20.34 -8.65
C THR A 136 -0.36 -21.39 -7.95
N PRO A 137 -0.08 -22.70 -8.14
CA PRO A 137 -0.81 -23.76 -7.45
C PRO A 137 -0.84 -23.58 -5.93
N GLU A 138 0.26 -23.11 -5.34
CA GLU A 138 0.38 -22.86 -3.89
C GLU A 138 -0.53 -21.72 -3.44
N PHE A 139 -0.60 -20.63 -4.22
CA PHE A 139 -1.52 -19.52 -3.94
C PHE A 139 -2.98 -19.96 -4.02
N LEU A 140 -3.35 -20.67 -5.08
CA LEU A 140 -4.72 -21.16 -5.28
C LEU A 140 -5.13 -22.17 -4.21
N GLN A 141 -4.22 -23.06 -3.79
CA GLN A 141 -4.47 -23.98 -2.69
C GLN A 141 -4.70 -23.22 -1.37
N GLY A 142 -3.84 -22.24 -1.05
CA GLY A 142 -4.01 -21.42 0.15
C GLY A 142 -5.34 -20.64 0.15
N TYR A 143 -5.74 -20.11 -1.01
CA TYR A 143 -7.03 -19.44 -1.18
C TYR A 143 -8.21 -20.40 -0.97
N ALA A 144 -8.11 -21.62 -1.51
CA ALA A 144 -9.12 -22.66 -1.32
C ALA A 144 -9.26 -23.07 0.15
N ASP A 145 -8.13 -23.28 0.83
CA ASP A 145 -8.07 -23.66 2.24
C ASP A 145 -8.67 -22.55 3.13
N GLU A 146 -8.39 -21.27 2.82
CA GLU A 146 -8.97 -20.12 3.52
C GLU A 146 -10.49 -20.06 3.35
N LEU A 147 -11.00 -20.20 2.13
CA LEU A 147 -12.44 -20.23 1.88
C LEU A 147 -13.13 -21.40 2.60
N GLN A 148 -12.52 -22.57 2.60
CA GLN A 148 -13.05 -23.75 3.30
C GLN A 148 -13.08 -23.54 4.82
N MET A 149 -12.00 -23.00 5.39
CA MET A 149 -11.92 -22.66 6.81
C MET A 149 -13.01 -21.64 7.19
N LEU A 150 -13.18 -20.57 6.41
CA LEU A 150 -14.19 -19.54 6.66
C LEU A 150 -15.62 -20.08 6.50
N ALA A 151 -15.85 -21.00 5.56
CA ALA A 151 -17.15 -21.62 5.37
C ALA A 151 -17.56 -22.49 6.57
N GLN A 152 -16.59 -23.15 7.22
CA GLN A 152 -16.84 -23.89 8.46
C GLN A 152 -17.09 -22.93 9.64
N GLN A 153 -16.29 -21.88 9.76
CA GLN A 153 -16.43 -20.89 10.84
C GLN A 153 -17.78 -20.15 10.79
N TYR A 154 -18.26 -19.84 9.60
CA TYR A 154 -19.50 -19.08 9.38
C TYR A 154 -20.66 -19.94 8.88
N ALA A 155 -20.66 -21.25 9.16
CA ALA A 155 -21.64 -22.19 8.63
C ALA A 155 -23.11 -21.80 8.92
N ASP A 156 -23.36 -21.17 10.07
CA ASP A 156 -24.70 -20.72 10.49
C ASP A 156 -25.12 -19.39 9.84
N ASP A 157 -24.19 -18.65 9.24
CA ASP A 157 -24.45 -17.38 8.57
C ASP A 157 -24.62 -17.58 7.06
N LYS A 158 -25.89 -17.67 6.64
CA LYS A 158 -26.26 -17.93 5.24
C LYS A 158 -25.75 -16.87 4.27
N GLU A 159 -25.66 -15.60 4.69
CA GLU A 159 -25.17 -14.52 3.83
C GLU A 159 -23.66 -14.66 3.60
N LYS A 160 -22.89 -14.91 4.66
CA LYS A 160 -21.45 -15.16 4.55
C LYS A 160 -21.15 -16.40 3.72
N VAL A 161 -21.89 -17.49 3.92
CA VAL A 161 -21.72 -18.70 3.10
C VAL A 161 -22.04 -18.45 1.63
N ALA A 162 -23.05 -17.63 1.30
CA ALA A 162 -23.34 -17.26 -0.08
C ALA A 162 -22.20 -16.45 -0.71
N LEU A 163 -21.61 -15.50 0.03
CA LEU A 163 -20.44 -14.74 -0.42
C LEU A 163 -19.22 -15.64 -0.66
N LEU A 164 -18.94 -16.59 0.23
CA LEU A 164 -17.83 -17.53 0.07
C LEU A 164 -17.99 -18.42 -1.16
N LYS A 165 -19.23 -18.85 -1.46
CA LYS A 165 -19.53 -19.58 -2.70
C LYS A 165 -19.31 -18.71 -3.94
N ALA A 166 -19.71 -17.44 -3.90
CA ALA A 166 -19.48 -16.51 -5.00
C ALA A 166 -17.97 -16.25 -5.23
N LEU A 167 -17.18 -16.16 -4.15
CA LEU A 167 -15.72 -16.05 -4.24
C LEU A 167 -15.08 -17.28 -4.89
N TRP A 168 -15.54 -18.48 -4.53
CA TRP A 168 -15.09 -19.72 -5.18
C TRP A 168 -15.43 -19.74 -6.68
N GLN A 169 -16.67 -19.41 -7.04
CA GLN A 169 -17.11 -19.34 -8.44
C GLN A 169 -16.29 -18.35 -9.26
N TYR A 170 -15.99 -17.18 -8.69
CA TYR A 170 -15.14 -16.20 -9.35
C TYR A 170 -13.70 -16.68 -9.53
N ALA A 171 -13.15 -17.42 -8.55
CA ALA A 171 -11.83 -18.04 -8.67
C ALA A 171 -11.78 -19.09 -9.78
N GLU A 172 -12.84 -19.88 -9.99
CA GLU A 172 -12.93 -20.85 -11.10
C GLU A 172 -13.00 -20.17 -12.46
N GLU A 173 -13.65 -19.00 -12.57
CA GLU A 173 -13.77 -18.25 -13.83
C GLU A 173 -12.48 -17.50 -14.19
N ILE A 174 -11.76 -16.97 -13.20
CA ILE A 174 -10.62 -16.08 -13.42
C ILE A 174 -9.29 -16.81 -13.64
N VAL A 175 -9.19 -18.12 -13.36
CA VAL A 175 -7.95 -18.89 -13.51
C VAL A 175 -7.79 -19.42 -14.93
#